data_AF-A0A7X6TJ03-F1
#
_entry.id   AF-A0A7X6TJ03-F1
#
_cell.length_a   1.000
_cell.length_b   1.000
_cell.length_c   1.000
_cell.angle_alpha   90.00
_cell.angle_beta   90.00
_cell.angle_gamma   90.00
#
_symmetry.space_group_name_H-M   'P 1'
#
loop_
_entity.id
_entity.type
_entity.pdbx_description
1 polymer ?
#
loop_
_entity_poly.entity_id
_entity_poly.type
_entity_poly.pdbx_seq_one_letter_code
_entity_poly.pdbx_strand_id
1 'polypeptide(L)'
;MEQELHRLQQEAASSLAQIDDPAQLEAFRVRYLGRKGGLLTGIMRQLGSAAAADRPRLGQLANEIKQEIERQFEEKKARIASQAVPVGEGVDLSLPGR
;
A
#
# COMPACT_ATOMS: atom_id res chain seq x y z
N MET A 1 -3.74 -17.41 3.91
CA MET A 1 -3.13 -16.27 4.62
C MET A 1 -1.97 -15.71 3.81
N GLU A 2 -0.85 -16.42 3.67
CA GLU A 2 0.31 -15.96 2.86
C GLU A 2 -0.04 -15.74 1.38
N GLN A 3 -0.79 -16.68 0.79
CA GLN A 3 -1.28 -16.54 -0.59
C GLN A 3 -2.25 -15.36 -0.78
N GLU A 4 -3.05 -15.02 0.24
CA GLU A 4 -4.00 -13.90 0.18
C GLU A 4 -3.26 -12.57 0.14
N LEU A 5 -2.21 -12.45 0.97
CA LEU A 5 -1.31 -11.31 1.00
C LEU A 5 -0.61 -11.09 -0.34
N HIS A 6 -0.05 -12.16 -0.91
CA HIS A 6 0.59 -12.11 -2.24
C HIS A 6 -0.38 -11.74 -3.35
N ARG A 7 -1.60 -12.29 -3.32
CA ARG A 7 -2.65 -11.95 -4.28
C ARG A 7 -3.03 -10.48 -4.17
N LEU A 8 -3.20 -9.98 -2.95
CA LEU A 8 -3.52 -8.58 -2.70
C LEU A 8 -2.42 -7.65 -3.18
N GLN A 9 -1.16 -8.03 -2.96
CA GLN A 9 0.01 -7.29 -3.47
C GLN A 9 0.00 -7.21 -5.00
N GLN A 10 -0.23 -8.33 -5.68
CA GLN A 10 -0.28 -8.35 -7.15
C GLN A 10 -1.45 -7.54 -7.72
N GLU A 11 -2.63 -7.66 -7.10
CA GLU A 11 -3.82 -6.90 -7.49
C GLU A 11 -3.63 -5.41 -7.23
N ALA A 12 -2.98 -5.06 -6.12
CA ALA A 12 -2.62 -3.70 -5.76
C ALA A 12 -1.62 -3.11 -6.77
N ALA A 13 -0.52 -3.80 -7.05
CA ALA A 13 0.49 -3.38 -8.01
C ALA A 13 -0.09 -3.22 -9.43
N SER A 14 -0.95 -4.16 -9.86
CA SER A 14 -1.60 -4.10 -11.17
C SER A 14 -2.58 -2.92 -11.26
N SER A 15 -3.39 -2.71 -10.22
CA SER A 15 -4.30 -1.56 -10.14
C SER A 15 -3.50 -0.26 -10.17
N LEU A 16 -2.41 -0.16 -9.40
CA LEU A 16 -1.58 1.03 -9.33
C LEU A 16 -0.87 1.34 -10.65
N ALA A 17 -0.45 0.31 -11.39
CA ALA A 17 0.12 0.47 -12.72
C ALA A 17 -0.86 1.10 -13.71
N GLN A 18 -2.15 0.75 -13.61
CA GLN A 18 -3.25 1.23 -14.48
C GLN A 18 -3.79 2.62 -14.10
N ILE A 19 -3.43 3.13 -12.92
CA ILE A 19 -3.93 4.40 -12.41
C ILE A 19 -3.11 5.54 -13.00
N ASP A 20 -3.69 6.37 -13.86
CA ASP A 20 -3.01 7.55 -14.41
C ASP A 20 -3.65 8.88 -13.96
N ASP A 21 -4.67 8.79 -13.09
CA ASP A 21 -5.42 9.94 -12.59
C ASP A 21 -5.24 10.08 -11.06
N PRO A 22 -4.98 11.31 -10.55
CA PRO A 22 -4.80 11.54 -9.12
C PRO A 22 -6.02 11.17 -8.27
N ALA A 23 -7.25 11.28 -8.81
CA ALA A 23 -8.46 10.86 -8.11
C ALA A 23 -8.55 9.33 -7.99
N GLN A 24 -8.15 8.59 -9.02
CA GLN A 24 -8.07 7.13 -8.96
C GLN A 24 -6.98 6.67 -7.99
N LEU A 25 -5.88 7.41 -7.91
CA LEU A 25 -4.79 7.14 -6.98
C LEU A 25 -5.25 7.30 -5.53
N GLU A 26 -5.92 8.39 -5.17
CA GLU A 26 -6.52 8.55 -3.84
C GLU A 26 -7.57 7.47 -3.54
N ALA A 27 -8.41 7.09 -4.52
CA ALA A 27 -9.37 5.99 -4.35
C ALA A 27 -8.67 4.66 -4.04
N PHE A 28 -7.56 4.37 -4.73
CA PHE A 28 -6.72 3.20 -4.44
C PHE A 28 -6.15 3.25 -3.02
N ARG A 29 -5.58 4.39 -2.60
CA ARG A 29 -5.06 4.56 -1.24
C ARG A 29 -6.12 4.25 -0.20
N VAL A 30 -7.33 4.77 -0.36
CA VAL A 30 -8.43 4.52 0.57
C VAL A 30 -8.85 3.04 0.56
N ARG A 31 -8.93 2.41 -0.62
CA ARG A 31 -9.33 1.00 -0.78
C ARG A 31 -8.32 0.00 -0.19
N TYR A 32 -7.03 0.24 -0.36
CA TYR A 32 -5.98 -0.69 0.06
C TYR A 32 -5.32 -0.28 1.39
N LEU A 33 -4.94 0.99 1.53
CA LEU A 33 -4.21 1.55 2.69
C LEU A 33 -5.13 2.28 3.69
N GLY A 34 -6.44 2.30 3.47
CA GLY A 34 -7.39 3.02 4.32
C GLY A 34 -7.44 2.54 5.77
N ARG A 35 -7.42 3.49 6.71
CA ARG A 35 -7.33 3.20 8.17
C ARG A 35 -8.55 2.49 8.78
N LYS A 36 -9.73 2.59 8.16
CA LYS A 36 -11.01 2.03 8.67
C LYS A 36 -11.62 0.91 7.81
N GLY A 37 -11.01 0.59 6.67
CA GLY A 37 -11.57 -0.37 5.72
C GLY A 37 -10.63 -0.76 4.59
N GLY A 38 -9.35 -0.42 4.70
CA GLY A 38 -8.34 -0.85 3.75
C GLY A 38 -8.20 -2.36 3.81
N LEU A 39 -8.14 -3.00 2.64
CA LEU A 39 -7.96 -4.44 2.51
C LEU A 39 -6.77 -4.94 3.36
N LEU A 40 -5.69 -4.16 3.42
CA LEU A 40 -4.51 -4.49 4.20
C LEU A 40 -4.72 -4.39 5.71
N THR A 41 -5.47 -3.38 6.17
CA THR A 41 -5.85 -3.25 7.59
C THR A 41 -6.80 -4.38 8.01
N GLY A 42 -7.68 -4.81 7.12
CA GLY A 42 -8.53 -5.99 7.30
C GLY A 42 -7.71 -7.27 7.51
N ILE A 43 -6.72 -7.51 6.64
CA ILE A 43 -5.81 -8.66 6.75
C ILE A 43 -4.98 -8.60 8.03
N MET A 44 -4.48 -7.42 8.44
CA MET A 44 -3.73 -7.29 9.70
C MET A 44 -4.59 -7.60 10.93
N ARG A 45 -5.88 -7.23 10.90
CA ARG A 45 -6.85 -7.66 11.93
C ARG A 45 -7.16 -9.16 11.86
N GLN A 46 -7.18 -9.72 10.64
CA GLN A 46 -7.09 -11.14 10.26
C GLN A 46 -5.97 -11.91 11.00
N LEU A 47 -4.82 -11.24 11.14
CA LEU A 47 -3.55 -11.77 11.64
C LEU A 47 -3.38 -11.65 13.15
N GLY A 48 -3.85 -10.56 13.77
CA GLY A 48 -4.40 -10.68 15.13
C GLY A 48 -5.47 -11.78 15.08
N SER A 49 -5.89 -12.50 16.09
CA SER A 49 -6.74 -13.71 15.89
C SER A 49 -6.05 -14.94 15.27
N ALA A 50 -5.00 -14.83 14.44
CA ALA A 50 -4.23 -15.99 13.98
C ALA A 50 -3.32 -16.58 15.10
N ALA A 51 -2.85 -17.83 14.91
CA ALA A 51 -2.05 -18.56 15.88
C ALA A 51 -0.75 -17.81 16.25
N ALA A 52 -0.37 -17.83 17.53
CA ALA A 52 0.76 -17.06 18.06
C ALA A 52 2.12 -17.43 17.44
N ALA A 53 2.28 -18.65 16.94
CA ALA A 53 3.51 -19.13 16.31
C ALA A 53 3.77 -18.49 14.93
N ASP A 54 2.72 -18.27 14.13
CA ASP A 54 2.85 -17.73 12.76
C ASP A 54 2.61 -16.22 12.69
N ARG A 55 2.03 -15.63 13.75
CA ARG A 55 1.77 -14.19 13.89
C ARG A 55 2.97 -13.29 13.57
N PRO A 56 4.19 -13.49 14.13
CA PRO A 56 5.31 -12.61 13.84
C PRO A 56 5.76 -12.71 12.38
N ARG A 57 5.79 -13.92 11.81
CA ARG A 57 6.20 -14.15 10.41
C ARG A 57 5.23 -13.52 9.43
N LEU A 58 3.93 -13.78 9.60
CA LEU A 58 2.89 -13.20 8.76
C LEU A 58 2.79 -11.68 8.96
N GLY A 59 2.97 -11.18 10.18
CA GLY A 59 2.94 -9.75 10.48
C GLY A 59 4.07 -8.99 9.79
N GLN A 60 5.26 -9.58 9.74
CA GLN A 60 6.40 -9.04 9.02
C GLN A 60 6.12 -8.98 7.52
N LEU A 61 5.62 -10.08 6.94
CA LEU A 61 5.23 -10.13 5.52
C LEU A 61 4.15 -9.10 5.17
N ALA A 62 3.12 -8.96 6.03
CA ALA A 62 2.06 -7.98 5.84
C ALA A 62 2.59 -6.54 5.89
N ASN A 63 3.54 -6.27 6.79
CA ASN A 63 4.19 -4.97 6.89
C ASN A 63 5.11 -4.68 5.70
N GLU A 64 5.85 -5.67 5.20
CA GLU A 64 6.66 -5.55 3.97
C GLU A 64 5.79 -5.23 2.76
N ILE A 65 4.69 -5.98 2.56
CA ILE A 65 3.73 -5.71 1.47
C ILE A 65 3.11 -4.31 1.61
N LYS A 66 2.80 -3.89 2.84
CA LYS A 66 2.32 -2.52 3.10
C LYS A 66 3.31 -1.46 2.62
N GLN A 67 4.57 -1.60 3.02
CA GLN A 67 5.64 -0.67 2.66
C GLN A 67 5.89 -0.67 1.14
N GLU A 68 5.86 -1.83 0.50
CA GLU A 68 6.02 -1.95 -0.95
C GLU A 68 4.89 -1.22 -1.70
N ILE A 69 3.63 -1.43 -1.30
CA ILE A 69 2.48 -0.74 -1.92
C ILE A 69 2.54 0.77 -1.66
N GLU A 70 2.91 1.20 -0.44
CA GLU A 70 3.11 2.62 -0.13
C GLU A 70 4.21 3.25 -0.99
N ARG A 71 5.34 2.55 -1.19
CA ARG A 71 6.43 3.04 -2.04
C ARG A 71 5.96 3.21 -3.48
N GLN A 72 5.35 2.18 -4.07
CA GLN A 72 4.86 2.27 -5.45
C GLN A 72 3.81 3.38 -5.59
N PHE A 73 2.92 3.53 -4.60
CA PHE A 73 1.92 4.59 -4.56
C PHE A 73 2.56 5.97 -4.59
N GLU A 74 3.55 6.24 -3.73
CA GLU A 74 4.25 7.52 -3.72
C GLU A 74 5.05 7.75 -5.01
N GLU A 75 5.68 6.72 -5.58
CA GLU A 75 6.35 6.84 -6.89
C GLU A 75 5.37 7.21 -8.01
N LYS A 76 4.19 6.58 -8.06
CA LYS A 76 3.17 6.88 -9.06
C LYS A 76 2.56 8.26 -8.83
N LYS A 77 2.34 8.65 -7.57
CA LYS A 77 1.90 10.00 -7.17
C LYS A 77 2.90 11.07 -7.60
N ALA A 78 4.17 10.85 -7.32
CA ALA A 78 5.25 11.73 -7.72
C ALA A 78 5.37 11.82 -9.25
N ARG A 79 5.17 10.71 -9.98
CA ARG A 79 5.10 10.71 -11.46
C ARG A 79 3.94 11.54 -12.00
N ILE A 80 2.73 11.31 -11.50
CA ILE A 80 1.53 12.05 -11.92
C ILE A 80 1.70 13.55 -11.58
N ALA A 81 2.26 13.87 -10.41
CA ALA A 81 2.54 15.25 -10.02
C ALA A 81 3.68 15.89 -10.84
N SER A 82 4.77 15.16 -11.13
CA SER A 82 5.90 15.65 -11.96
C SER A 82 5.52 15.85 -13.42
N GLN A 83 4.55 15.09 -13.96
CA GLN A 83 4.00 15.38 -15.28
C GLN A 83 3.26 16.73 -15.31
N ALA A 84 2.79 17.21 -14.16
CA ALA A 84 2.14 18.51 -14.02
C ALA A 84 3.11 19.66 -13.66
N VAL A 85 4.33 19.39 -13.19
CA VAL A 85 5.29 20.43 -12.76
C VAL A 85 6.73 20.05 -13.20
N PRO A 86 7.39 20.85 -14.06
CA PRO A 86 8.75 20.55 -14.47
C PRO A 86 9.75 20.80 -13.33
N VAL A 87 10.45 19.74 -12.95
CA VAL A 87 11.76 19.69 -12.26
C VAL A 87 11.82 20.38 -10.88
N GLY A 88 11.93 19.55 -9.83
CA GLY A 88 12.51 19.97 -8.56
C GLY A 88 11.95 19.18 -7.38
N GLU A 89 12.79 18.33 -6.80
CA GLU A 89 12.58 17.69 -5.49
C GLU A 89 11.32 16.83 -5.35
N GLY A 90 11.47 15.54 -5.66
CA GLY A 90 10.53 14.48 -5.27
C GLY A 90 10.55 14.31 -3.76
N VAL A 91 9.71 15.09 -3.11
CA VAL A 91 9.37 15.12 -1.68
C VAL A 91 9.38 13.72 -1.04
N ASP A 92 10.41 13.46 -0.24
CA ASP A 92 10.49 12.37 0.73
C ASP A 92 9.56 12.69 1.92
N LEU A 93 8.31 12.23 1.85
CA LEU A 93 7.40 12.18 2.99
C LEU A 93 7.48 10.81 3.65
N SER A 94 8.65 10.53 4.21
CA SER A 94 8.80 9.62 5.33
C SER A 94 7.85 10.05 6.47
N LEU A 95 6.65 9.51 6.51
CA LEU A 95 5.80 9.59 7.71
C LEU A 95 5.38 8.19 8.16
N PRO A 96 6.16 7.56 9.05
CA PRO A 96 5.63 6.52 9.92
C PRO A 96 4.60 7.19 10.85
N GLY A 97 3.32 7.07 10.49
CA GLY A 97 2.22 7.50 11.34
C GLY A 97 2.19 6.67 12.61
N ARG A 98 2.49 7.32 13.74
CA ARG A 98 2.25 6.82 15.11
C ARG A 98 0.78 6.53 15.35
#